data_AF-A0A4Y8WPR9-F1
#
_entry.id   AF-A0A4Y8WPR9-F1
#
_cell.length_a   1.000
_cell.length_b   1.000
_cell.length_c   1.000
_cell.angle_alpha   90.00
_cell.angle_beta   90.00
_cell.angle_gamma   90.00
#
_symmetry.space_group_name_H-M   'P 1'
#
loop_
_entity.id
_entity.type
_entity.pdbx_description
1 polymer ?
#
loop_
_entity_poly.entity_id
_entity_poly.type
_entity_poly.pdbx_seq_one_letter_code
_entity_poly.pdbx_strand_id
1 'polypeptide(L)'
;LMYLDPKINQIVYKTWNWNYSNSLSLATVLPLPQASWWQGKLTMNGQFNSVKMDIPYEEALERHRFMFFASLTNDFVISEKHNLTAGLDASYITGGMQGLYTFDDIIGLDVRMKWMSQDKKWSVTLNGDDLLNRATPRIKVDYGIHKFEFVPATFGRSVSLDLRYTFGSFKSEKTPGQLNTDRFGM
;
A
#
# COMPACT_ATOMS: atom_id res chain seq x y z
N LEU A 1 17.61 16.71 13.81
CA LEU A 1 17.83 16.01 15.08
C LEU A 1 18.29 17.00 16.13
N MET A 2 17.80 16.88 17.36
CA MET A 2 18.40 17.58 18.50
C MET A 2 19.83 17.06 18.68
N TYR A 3 20.76 17.97 18.88
CA TYR A 3 22.19 17.70 18.96
C TYR A 3 22.78 18.58 20.07
N LEU A 4 23.54 17.99 20.98
CA LEU A 4 24.25 18.72 22.02
C LEU A 4 25.52 19.32 21.41
N ASP A 5 25.52 20.63 21.17
CA ASP A 5 26.70 21.30 20.59
C ASP A 5 27.73 21.63 21.67
N PRO A 6 28.91 20.97 21.67
CA PRO A 6 29.91 21.14 22.73
C PRO A 6 30.59 22.50 22.66
N LYS A 7 30.46 23.27 21.57
CA LYS A 7 31.06 24.61 21.46
C LYS A 7 30.23 25.68 22.19
N ILE A 8 28.92 25.50 22.24
CA ILE A 8 27.98 26.46 22.84
C ILE A 8 27.24 25.91 24.05
N ASN A 9 27.47 24.63 24.41
CA ASN A 9 26.84 23.94 25.55
C ASN A 9 25.31 24.00 25.54
N GLN A 10 24.71 23.87 24.35
CA GLN A 10 23.26 23.95 24.16
C GLN A 10 22.79 22.85 23.21
N ILE A 11 21.55 22.42 23.43
CA ILE A 11 20.86 21.56 22.48
C ILE A 11 20.36 22.44 21.33
N VAL A 12 20.81 22.12 20.12
CA VAL A 12 20.38 22.79 18.90
C VAL A 12 19.74 21.78 17.96
N TYR A 13 18.80 22.27 17.15
CA TYR A 13 18.27 21.47 16.06
C TYR A 13 19.22 21.57 14.86
N LYS A 14 19.78 20.43 14.43
CA LYS A 14 20.63 20.32 13.24
C LYS A 14 20.14 19.24 12.30
N THR A 15 20.27 19.49 11.01
CA THR A 15 20.06 18.49 9.95
C THR A 15 21.40 17.93 9.51
N TRP A 16 21.46 16.63 9.34
CA TRP A 16 22.65 15.92 8.89
C TRP A 16 22.34 15.20 7.58
N ASN A 17 23.33 15.12 6.71
CA ASN A 17 23.20 14.39 5.45
C ASN A 17 23.56 12.93 5.67
N TRP A 18 22.87 12.04 4.95
CA TRP A 18 23.26 10.65 4.84
C TRP A 18 24.60 10.53 4.14
N ASN A 19 25.51 9.72 4.69
CA ASN A 19 26.69 9.27 3.96
C ASN A 19 26.27 8.37 2.80
N TYR A 20 25.34 7.44 3.08
CA TYR A 20 24.64 6.66 2.06
C TYR A 20 23.24 6.25 2.53
N SER A 21 22.37 6.00 1.56
CA SER A 21 21.06 5.39 1.74
C SER A 21 20.78 4.48 0.55
N ASN A 22 21.10 3.20 0.68
CA ASN A 22 21.01 2.22 -0.37
C ASN A 22 19.83 1.28 -0.13
N SER A 23 19.11 0.92 -1.20
CA SER A 23 18.13 -0.16 -1.16
C SER A 23 18.33 -1.10 -2.34
N LEU A 24 18.31 -2.40 -2.07
CA LEU A 24 18.20 -3.44 -3.09
C LEU A 24 16.84 -4.11 -2.93
N SER A 25 16.03 -4.10 -3.99
CA SER A 25 14.67 -4.65 -3.94
C SER A 25 14.41 -5.65 -5.07
N LEU A 26 13.72 -6.72 -4.75
CA LEU A 26 13.14 -7.66 -5.72
C LEU A 26 11.63 -7.65 -5.57
N ALA A 27 10.91 -7.35 -6.65
CA ALA A 27 9.45 -7.37 -6.71
C ALA A 27 8.96 -8.48 -7.63
N THR A 28 7.85 -9.11 -7.28
CA THR A 28 7.21 -10.15 -8.10
C THR A 28 5.70 -9.98 -8.03
N VAL A 29 5.05 -10.03 -9.20
CA VAL A 29 3.59 -10.04 -9.32
C VAL A 29 3.21 -11.30 -10.07
N LEU A 30 2.46 -12.18 -9.41
CA LEU A 30 2.03 -13.46 -9.96
C LEU A 30 0.50 -13.48 -10.07
N PRO A 31 -0.06 -13.55 -11.30
CA PRO A 31 -1.45 -13.91 -11.46
C PRO A 31 -1.61 -15.37 -11.01
N LEU A 32 -2.59 -15.63 -10.14
CA LEU A 32 -2.92 -16.99 -9.73
C LEU A 32 -3.80 -17.67 -10.79
N PRO A 33 -3.84 -19.01 -10.82
CA PRO A 33 -4.68 -19.74 -11.78
C PRO A 33 -6.13 -19.26 -11.73
N GLN A 34 -6.67 -18.88 -12.88
CA GLN A 34 -8.03 -18.39 -13.00
C GLN A 34 -9.03 -19.55 -13.05
N ALA A 35 -10.09 -19.46 -12.25
CA ALA A 35 -11.28 -20.29 -12.34
C ALA A 35 -12.49 -19.43 -12.76
N SER A 36 -13.60 -20.06 -13.16
CA SER A 36 -14.83 -19.33 -13.46
C SER A 36 -15.38 -18.56 -12.26
N TRP A 37 -15.17 -19.10 -11.06
CA TRP A 37 -15.70 -18.57 -9.80
C TRP A 37 -14.66 -17.77 -8.99
N TRP A 38 -13.39 -17.73 -9.42
CA TRP A 38 -12.32 -17.10 -8.65
C TRP A 38 -11.15 -16.66 -9.53
N GLN A 39 -10.59 -15.50 -9.19
CA GLN A 39 -9.30 -15.05 -9.68
C GLN A 39 -8.51 -14.48 -8.50
N GLY A 40 -7.19 -14.62 -8.56
CA GLY A 40 -6.31 -14.08 -7.53
C GLY A 40 -5.02 -13.53 -8.10
N LYS A 41 -4.36 -12.69 -7.33
CA LYS A 41 -3.04 -12.13 -7.64
C LYS A 41 -2.22 -12.03 -6.37
N LEU A 42 -1.03 -12.59 -6.41
CA LEU A 42 -0.03 -12.49 -5.36
C LEU A 42 1.00 -11.44 -5.77
N THR A 43 1.28 -10.48 -4.90
CA THR A 43 2.35 -9.50 -5.07
C THR A 43 3.30 -9.60 -3.90
N MET A 44 4.60 -9.70 -4.17
CA MET A 44 5.65 -9.79 -3.17
C MET A 44 6.74 -8.76 -3.45
N ASN A 45 7.34 -8.21 -2.41
CA ASN A 45 8.51 -7.36 -2.50
C ASN A 45 9.44 -7.63 -1.32
N GLY A 46 10.66 -8.07 -1.60
CA GLY A 46 11.74 -8.13 -0.61
C GLY A 46 12.68 -6.96 -0.83
N GLN A 47 13.03 -6.23 0.24
CA GLN A 47 13.92 -5.08 0.18
C GLN A 47 14.97 -5.15 1.28
N PHE A 48 16.24 -5.06 0.91
CA PHE A 48 17.34 -4.86 1.84
C PHE A 48 17.73 -3.39 1.84
N ASN A 49 17.60 -2.74 3.00
CA ASN A 49 17.92 -1.32 3.19
C ASN A 49 19.19 -1.16 4.01
N SER A 50 20.01 -0.20 3.63
CA SER A 50 21.28 0.12 4.26
C SER A 50 21.45 1.62 4.35
N VAL A 51 21.54 2.16 5.57
CA VAL A 51 21.72 3.61 5.80
C VAL A 51 22.95 3.85 6.66
N LYS A 52 23.69 4.91 6.34
CA LYS A 52 24.78 5.41 7.16
C LYS A 52 24.76 6.92 7.28
N MET A 53 24.99 7.42 8.49
CA MET A 53 25.14 8.83 8.79
C MET A 53 26.12 9.00 9.95
N ASP A 54 27.11 9.86 9.74
CA ASP A 54 28.05 10.23 10.79
C ASP A 54 27.60 11.55 11.43
N ILE A 55 27.48 11.55 12.77
CA ILE A 55 27.20 12.75 13.55
C ILE A 55 28.41 12.98 14.47
N PRO A 56 29.05 14.16 14.44
CA PRO A 56 30.14 14.49 15.34
C PRO A 56 29.75 14.27 16.81
N TYR A 57 30.65 13.71 17.62
CA TYR A 57 30.46 13.49 19.06
C TYR A 57 29.27 12.57 19.44
N GLU A 58 28.70 11.86 18.47
CA GLU A 58 27.66 10.83 18.65
C GLU A 58 28.13 9.53 17.98
N GLU A 59 27.51 8.41 18.32
CA GLU A 59 27.76 7.14 17.63
C GLU A 59 27.26 7.21 16.19
N ALA A 60 28.05 6.74 15.22
CA ALA A 60 27.62 6.70 13.82
C ALA A 60 26.34 5.85 13.68
N LEU A 61 25.33 6.38 12.99
CA LEU A 61 24.16 5.58 12.66
C LEU A 61 24.50 4.72 11.45
N GLU A 62 24.75 3.43 11.65
CA GLU A 62 24.88 2.45 10.57
C GLU A 62 23.85 1.33 10.79
N ARG A 63 22.91 1.18 9.85
CA ARG A 63 21.82 0.21 9.97
C ARG A 63 21.59 -0.52 8.66
N HIS A 64 21.35 -1.83 8.81
CA HIS A 64 20.93 -2.70 7.73
C HIS A 64 19.66 -3.43 8.16
N ARG A 65 18.64 -3.44 7.29
CA ARG A 65 17.39 -4.14 7.59
C ARG A 65 16.75 -4.69 6.33
N PHE A 66 16.40 -5.97 6.39
CA PHE A 66 15.53 -6.59 5.40
C PHE A 66 14.07 -6.28 5.74
N MET A 67 13.28 -5.95 4.74
CA MET A 67 11.84 -5.77 4.80
C MET A 67 11.19 -6.64 3.75
N PHE A 68 10.04 -7.22 4.07
CA PHE A 68 9.27 -8.03 3.17
C PHE A 68 7.82 -7.57 3.17
N PHE A 69 7.27 -7.42 1.97
CA PHE A 69 5.88 -7.15 1.69
C PHE A 69 5.29 -8.34 0.92
N ALA A 70 4.11 -8.78 1.32
CA ALA A 70 3.27 -9.67 0.53
C ALA A 70 1.82 -9.18 0.55
N SER A 71 1.15 -9.25 -0.58
CA SER A 71 -0.29 -9.05 -0.68
C SER A 71 -0.93 -10.08 -1.58
N LEU A 72 -2.11 -10.52 -1.18
CA LEU A 72 -2.94 -11.46 -1.89
C LEU A 72 -4.31 -10.83 -2.11
N THR A 73 -4.64 -10.52 -3.35
CA THR A 73 -5.94 -9.97 -3.74
C THR A 73 -6.76 -11.05 -4.42
N ASN A 74 -8.00 -11.24 -3.99
CA ASN A 74 -8.89 -12.27 -4.53
C ASN A 74 -10.24 -11.66 -4.92
N ASP A 75 -10.76 -12.06 -6.08
CA ASP A 75 -12.15 -11.83 -6.47
C ASP A 75 -12.87 -13.16 -6.65
N PHE A 76 -14.10 -13.23 -6.17
CA PHE A 76 -14.96 -14.40 -6.23
C PHE A 76 -16.28 -14.06 -6.90
N VAL A 77 -16.76 -14.96 -7.77
CA VAL A 77 -18.13 -14.95 -8.27
C VAL A 77 -18.95 -15.84 -7.35
N ILE A 78 -19.76 -15.22 -6.48
CA ILE A 78 -20.59 -15.95 -5.51
C ILE A 78 -21.86 -16.48 -6.18
N SER A 79 -22.46 -15.70 -7.08
CA SER A 79 -23.61 -16.13 -7.87
C SER A 79 -23.67 -15.39 -9.19
N GLU A 80 -23.47 -16.11 -10.29
CA GLU A 80 -23.69 -15.58 -11.64
C GLU A 80 -25.16 -15.21 -11.84
N LYS A 81 -26.08 -16.08 -11.40
CA LYS A 81 -27.53 -15.86 -11.54
C LYS A 81 -27.99 -14.56 -10.88
N HIS A 82 -27.42 -14.18 -9.75
CA HIS A 82 -27.81 -12.99 -8.99
C HIS A 82 -26.81 -11.83 -9.12
N ASN A 83 -25.83 -11.93 -10.02
CA ASN A 83 -24.73 -10.97 -10.20
C ASN A 83 -24.07 -10.54 -8.88
N LEU A 84 -23.71 -11.54 -8.07
CA LEU A 84 -23.11 -11.34 -6.76
C LEU A 84 -21.63 -11.74 -6.80
N THR A 85 -20.77 -10.81 -6.39
CA THR A 85 -19.33 -11.01 -6.31
C THR A 85 -18.81 -10.61 -4.94
N ALA A 86 -17.73 -11.24 -4.50
CA ALA A 86 -17.01 -10.86 -3.30
C ALA A 86 -15.53 -10.64 -3.61
N GLY A 87 -14.82 -9.96 -2.73
CA GLY A 87 -13.37 -9.85 -2.78
C GLY A 87 -12.78 -9.87 -1.38
N LEU A 88 -11.55 -10.36 -1.30
CA LEU A 88 -10.76 -10.44 -0.08
C LEU A 88 -9.32 -10.08 -0.42
N ASP A 89 -8.85 -9.02 0.21
CA ASP A 89 -7.51 -8.50 0.06
C ASP A 89 -6.78 -8.62 1.41
N ALA A 90 -5.69 -9.36 1.42
CA ALA A 90 -4.83 -9.53 2.59
C ALA A 90 -3.44 -9.00 2.27
N SER A 91 -2.83 -8.28 3.22
CA SER A 91 -1.45 -7.82 3.08
C SER A 91 -0.68 -7.92 4.38
N TYR A 92 0.63 -8.11 4.25
CA TYR A 92 1.58 -8.19 5.34
C TYR A 92 2.86 -7.46 4.98
N ILE A 93 3.31 -6.59 5.88
CA ILE A 93 4.61 -5.94 5.82
C ILE A 93 5.35 -6.27 7.10
N THR A 94 6.53 -6.86 7.00
CA THR A 94 7.40 -7.04 8.16
C THR A 94 7.84 -5.68 8.71
N GLY A 95 8.00 -5.58 10.01
CA GLY A 95 8.52 -4.43 10.69
C GLY A 95 9.88 -4.02 10.14
N GLY A 96 10.02 -2.74 9.87
CA GLY A 96 11.09 -2.19 9.05
C GLY A 96 11.84 -1.07 9.71
N MET A 97 12.63 -0.38 8.90
CA MET A 97 13.25 0.89 9.26
C MET A 97 13.03 1.89 8.15
N GLN A 98 12.93 3.15 8.53
CA GLN A 98 12.91 4.27 7.60
C GLN A 98 13.77 5.39 8.19
N GLY A 99 14.98 5.53 7.64
CA GLY A 99 16.00 6.40 8.22
C GLY A 99 16.30 6.02 9.67
N LEU A 100 15.93 6.91 10.60
CA LEU A 100 16.25 6.79 12.03
C LEU A 100 15.23 6.01 12.85
N TYR A 101 13.98 5.91 12.37
CA TYR A 101 12.94 5.18 13.08
C TYR A 101 12.76 3.77 12.54
N THR A 102 12.28 2.89 13.40
CA THR A 102 11.79 1.56 13.07
C THR A 102 10.28 1.52 13.25
N PHE A 103 9.63 0.59 12.56
CA PHE A 103 8.20 0.37 12.69
C PHE A 103 7.90 -1.13 12.84
N ASP A 104 6.85 -1.46 13.57
CA ASP A 104 6.40 -2.84 13.76
C ASP A 104 5.67 -3.39 12.52
N ASP A 105 5.35 -4.69 12.54
CA ASP A 105 4.62 -5.35 11.45
C ASP A 105 3.28 -4.65 11.14
N ILE A 106 2.94 -4.60 9.85
CA ILE A 106 1.68 -4.06 9.35
C ILE A 106 0.87 -5.20 8.73
N ILE A 107 -0.40 -5.29 9.10
CA ILE A 107 -1.30 -6.32 8.57
C ILE A 107 -2.56 -5.62 8.04
N GLY A 108 -2.84 -5.81 6.76
CA GLY A 108 -4.08 -5.36 6.12
C GLY A 108 -5.01 -6.52 5.84
N LEU A 109 -6.29 -6.33 6.11
CA LEU A 109 -7.35 -7.26 5.73
C LEU A 109 -8.58 -6.45 5.35
N ASP A 110 -8.91 -6.48 4.07
CA ASP A 110 -10.05 -5.79 3.50
C ASP A 110 -10.97 -6.79 2.81
N VAL A 111 -12.27 -6.53 2.89
CA VAL A 111 -13.30 -7.36 2.26
C VAL A 111 -14.29 -6.49 1.50
N ARG A 112 -14.81 -7.03 0.41
CA ARG A 112 -15.86 -6.39 -0.38
C ARG A 112 -16.91 -7.38 -0.81
N MET A 113 -18.15 -6.94 -0.85
CA MET A 113 -19.27 -7.68 -1.42
C MET A 113 -20.05 -6.75 -2.33
N LYS A 114 -20.25 -7.16 -3.57
CA LYS A 114 -20.91 -6.35 -4.58
C LYS A 114 -22.04 -7.13 -5.22
N TRP A 115 -23.21 -6.50 -5.23
CA TRP A 115 -24.36 -6.92 -6.01
C TRP A 115 -24.59 -5.96 -7.17
N MET A 116 -25.07 -6.48 -8.30
CA MET A 116 -25.45 -5.70 -9.47
C MET A 116 -26.84 -6.12 -9.97
N SER A 117 -27.68 -5.15 -10.36
CA SER A 117 -28.94 -5.47 -11.00
C SER A 117 -28.73 -6.17 -12.34
N GLN A 118 -29.73 -6.93 -12.81
CA GLN A 118 -29.63 -7.68 -14.08
C GLN A 118 -29.41 -6.77 -15.30
N ASP A 119 -29.98 -5.57 -15.28
CA ASP A 119 -29.79 -4.55 -16.31
C ASP A 119 -28.48 -3.75 -16.15
N LYS A 120 -27.66 -4.08 -15.13
CA LYS A 120 -26.38 -3.47 -14.79
C LYS A 120 -26.45 -1.97 -14.47
N LYS A 121 -27.64 -1.42 -14.25
CA LYS A 121 -27.81 0.00 -13.91
C LYS A 121 -27.52 0.29 -12.45
N TRP A 122 -27.95 -0.59 -11.55
CA TRP A 122 -27.72 -0.47 -10.12
C TRP A 122 -26.58 -1.37 -9.68
N SER A 123 -25.74 -0.86 -8.78
CA SER A 123 -24.86 -1.71 -7.98
C SER A 123 -24.81 -1.23 -6.54
N VAL A 124 -24.78 -2.18 -5.63
CA VAL A 124 -24.57 -1.96 -4.19
C VAL A 124 -23.28 -2.67 -3.81
N THR A 125 -22.35 -1.95 -3.18
CA THR A 125 -21.11 -2.53 -2.66
C THR A 125 -21.04 -2.28 -1.15
N LEU A 126 -20.80 -3.33 -0.38
CA LEU A 126 -20.46 -3.24 1.03
C LEU A 126 -18.96 -3.50 1.15
N ASN A 127 -18.22 -2.59 1.76
CA ASN A 127 -16.79 -2.76 2.05
C ASN A 127 -16.55 -2.79 3.56
N GLY A 128 -15.55 -3.57 3.96
CA GLY A 128 -14.97 -3.55 5.29
C GLY A 128 -13.45 -3.41 5.15
N ASP A 129 -12.92 -2.27 5.58
CA ASP A 129 -11.52 -1.90 5.43
C ASP A 129 -10.80 -2.01 6.78
N ASP A 130 -9.52 -2.41 6.76
CA ASP A 130 -8.64 -2.62 7.92
C ASP A 130 -9.33 -3.40 9.05
N LEU A 131 -9.91 -4.55 8.70
CA LEU A 131 -10.69 -5.39 9.62
C LEU A 131 -9.87 -5.85 10.82
N LEU A 132 -8.54 -5.91 10.72
CA LEU A 132 -7.65 -6.28 11.82
C LEU A 132 -7.20 -5.07 12.67
N ASN A 133 -7.45 -3.84 12.22
CA ASN A 133 -6.95 -2.60 12.86
C ASN A 133 -5.45 -2.68 13.12
N ARG A 134 -4.74 -3.11 12.09
CA ARG A 134 -3.28 -3.35 12.10
C ARG A 134 -2.59 -2.78 10.87
N ALA A 135 -3.29 -1.98 10.06
CA ALA A 135 -2.70 -1.21 8.98
C ALA A 135 -1.79 -0.07 9.48
N THR A 136 -1.76 0.20 10.79
CA THR A 136 -0.97 1.29 11.39
C THR A 136 0.10 0.75 12.32
N PRO A 137 1.38 0.94 11.99
CA PRO A 137 2.45 0.47 12.82
C PRO A 137 2.72 1.41 13.99
N ARG A 138 3.27 0.84 15.05
CA ARG A 138 3.98 1.58 16.09
C ARG A 138 5.32 2.04 15.54
N ILE A 139 5.66 3.30 15.78
CA ILE A 139 6.93 3.91 15.39
C ILE A 139 7.82 4.02 16.62
N LYS A 140 9.08 3.61 16.49
CA LYS A 140 10.10 3.70 17.54
C LYS A 140 11.36 4.37 17.01
N VAL A 141 11.89 5.33 17.74
CA VAL A 141 13.24 5.88 17.54
C VAL A 141 14.08 5.51 18.75
N ASP A 142 15.24 4.94 18.49
CA ASP A 142 16.23 4.58 19.49
C ASP A 142 17.62 4.90 18.94
N TYR A 143 18.07 6.13 19.11
CA TYR A 143 19.36 6.61 18.62
C TYR A 143 19.87 7.81 19.42
N GLY A 144 21.03 7.66 20.07
CA GLY A 144 21.62 8.70 20.94
C GLY A 144 20.62 9.15 22.01
N ILE A 145 20.41 10.47 22.11
CA ILE A 145 19.42 11.09 23.01
C ILE A 145 17.97 10.96 22.53
N HIS A 146 17.74 10.50 21.29
CA HIS A 146 16.41 10.36 20.70
C HIS A 146 15.84 8.98 21.04
N LYS A 147 15.04 8.93 22.10
CA LYS A 147 14.33 7.72 22.54
C LYS A 147 12.87 8.02 22.73
N PHE A 148 12.06 7.67 21.75
CA PHE A 148 10.62 7.86 21.82
C PHE A 148 9.88 6.85 20.96
N GLU A 149 8.63 6.61 21.34
CA GLU A 149 7.74 5.66 20.69
C GLU A 149 6.34 6.29 20.61
N PHE A 150 5.68 6.11 19.48
CA PHE A 150 4.33 6.59 19.28
C PHE A 150 3.58 5.72 18.27
N VAL A 151 2.26 5.75 18.35
CA VAL A 151 1.38 5.17 17.32
C VAL A 151 0.73 6.35 16.61
N PRO A 152 0.92 6.51 15.29
CA PRO A 152 0.23 7.53 14.53
C PRO A 152 -1.29 7.40 14.71
N ALA A 153 -1.99 8.51 14.90
CA ALA A 153 -3.45 8.50 14.95
C ALA A 153 -3.99 8.35 13.52
N THR A 154 -4.45 7.15 13.20
CA THR A 154 -5.06 6.79 11.92
C THR A 154 -6.40 6.11 12.19
N PHE A 155 -7.36 6.36 11.31
CA PHE A 155 -8.69 5.75 11.37
C PHE A 155 -8.91 4.96 10.09
N GLY A 156 -8.23 3.81 9.99
CA GLY A 156 -8.31 2.93 8.82
C GLY A 156 -9.50 1.97 8.85
N ARG A 157 -9.84 1.46 10.04
CA ARG A 157 -10.95 0.52 10.19
C ARG A 157 -12.28 1.19 9.85
N SER A 158 -12.95 0.71 8.81
CA SER A 158 -14.22 1.29 8.38
C SER A 158 -15.16 0.27 7.77
N VAL A 159 -16.45 0.60 7.77
CA VAL A 159 -17.48 -0.12 7.03
C VAL A 159 -18.20 0.91 6.16
N SER A 160 -18.28 0.66 4.87
CA SER A 160 -18.88 1.58 3.90
C SER A 160 -19.89 0.87 2.99
N LEU A 161 -20.92 1.62 2.58
CA LEU A 161 -21.94 1.17 1.65
C LEU A 161 -22.00 2.11 0.44
N ASP A 162 -21.62 1.60 -0.72
CA ASP A 162 -21.66 2.34 -1.98
C ASP A 162 -22.91 1.97 -2.78
N LEU A 163 -23.75 2.96 -3.06
CA LEU A 163 -24.86 2.84 -4.01
C LEU A 163 -24.52 3.59 -5.30
N ARG A 164 -24.55 2.88 -6.44
CA ARG A 164 -24.31 3.48 -7.75
C ARG A 164 -25.48 3.20 -8.69
N TYR A 165 -25.91 4.24 -9.41
CA TYR A 165 -26.81 4.14 -10.55
C TYR A 165 -26.12 4.66 -11.81
N THR A 166 -26.24 3.94 -12.92
CA THR A 166 -25.69 4.33 -14.21
C THR A 166 -26.80 4.79 -15.15
N PHE A 167 -26.74 6.05 -15.59
CA PHE A 167 -27.67 6.63 -16.54
C PHE A 167 -27.26 6.32 -17.98
N GLY A 168 -28.26 5.98 -18.82
CA GLY A 168 -28.05 5.66 -20.22
C GLY A 168 -27.31 4.34 -20.46
N SER A 169 -27.21 3.96 -21.73
CA SER A 169 -26.35 2.86 -22.19
C SER A 169 -25.51 3.41 -23.33
N PHE A 170 -24.22 3.64 -23.09
CA PHE A 170 -23.31 3.95 -24.18
C PHE A 170 -23.18 2.69 -25.06
N LYS A 171 -23.86 2.69 -26.20
CA LYS A 171 -23.61 1.73 -27.27
C LYS A 171 -22.38 2.23 -28.01
N SER A 172 -21.20 1.72 -27.67
CA SER A 172 -20.05 1.87 -28.57
C SER A 172 -20.48 1.29 -29.92
N GLU A 173 -20.46 2.10 -30.98
CA GLU A 173 -20.39 1.55 -32.32
C GLU A 173 -19.09 0.75 -32.37
N LYS A 174 -19.20 -0.57 -32.55
CA LYS A 174 -18.05 -1.50 -32.56
C LYS A 174 -17.18 -1.33 -33.79
N THR A 175 -17.66 -0.60 -34.78
CA THR A 175 -16.92 -0.26 -35.98
C THR A 175 -16.68 1.24 -35.89
N PRO A 176 -15.42 1.73 -35.75
CA PRO A 176 -15.14 3.07 -36.23
C PRO A 176 -15.64 3.08 -37.67
N GLY A 177 -16.67 3.87 -38.01
CA GLY A 177 -16.99 4.10 -39.40
C GLY A 177 -15.68 4.44 -40.09
N GLN A 178 -15.30 3.67 -41.12
CA GLN A 178 -14.00 3.80 -41.80
C GLN A 178 -13.68 5.29 -41.90
N LEU A 179 -12.69 5.73 -41.11
CA LEU A 179 -12.25 7.11 -41.18
C LEU A 179 -11.80 7.28 -42.62
N ASN A 180 -12.49 8.15 -43.37
CA ASN A 180 -12.12 8.45 -44.74
C ASN A 180 -10.67 8.95 -44.71
N THR A 181 -9.74 8.11 -45.19
CA THR A 181 -8.31 8.39 -45.25
C THR A 181 -7.92 9.10 -46.54
N ASP A 182 -8.86 9.46 -47.42
CA ASP A 182 -8.58 10.18 -48.67
C ASP A 182 -7.85 11.51 -48.39
N ARG A 183 -8.07 12.08 -47.20
CA ARG A 183 -7.40 13.32 -46.74
C ARG A 183 -5.93 13.11 -46.35
N PHE A 184 -5.49 11.86 -46.19
CA PHE A 184 -4.12 11.50 -45.82
C PHE A 184 -3.31 10.95 -47.00
N GLY A 185 -3.89 10.85 -48.21
CA GLY A 185 -3.16 10.51 -49.44
C GLY A 185 -2.49 9.13 -49.46
N MET A 186 -3.03 8.17 -48.69
CA MET A 186 -2.63 6.75 -48.72
C MET A 186 -3.57 5.94 -49.61
#